data_AF-A0A7K7TWG4-F1
#
_entry.id   AF-A0A7K7TWG4-F1
#
_cell.length_a   1.000
_cell.length_b   1.000
_cell.length_c   1.000
_cell.angle_alpha   90.00
_cell.angle_beta   90.00
_cell.angle_gamma   90.00
#
_symmetry.space_group_name_H-M   'P 1'
#
loop_
_entity.id
_entity.type
_entity.pdbx_description
1 polymer ?
#
loop_
_entity_poly.entity_id
_entity_poly.type
_entity_poly.pdbx_seq_one_letter_code
_entity_poly.pdbx_strand_id
1 'polypeptide(L)'
;RRETQKLRFGPWLLSAVSSGKYRGLCWIDPERRIFRVPWKHNARKDVTSSDLEVFKVGGMGAAQHGRYEGCPEDPAKWKTNFRCALRSTRMFMLLEDCSKCGDDPHKVF
;
A
#
# COMPACT_ATOMS: atom_id res chain seq x y z
N ARG A 1 4.30 26.59 13.68
CA ARG A 1 5.27 25.60 13.15
C ARG A 1 4.52 24.34 12.78
N ARG A 2 4.24 24.08 11.50
CA ARG A 2 3.70 22.77 11.08
C ARG A 2 4.89 21.84 10.91
N GLU A 3 5.26 21.20 11.99
CA GLU A 3 6.17 20.07 11.93
C GLU A 3 5.40 18.98 11.20
N THR A 4 5.64 18.86 9.89
CA THR A 4 5.21 17.72 9.10
C THR A 4 5.92 16.51 9.69
N GLN A 5 5.37 15.95 10.76
CA GLN A 5 5.85 14.70 11.31
C GLN A 5 5.86 13.72 10.15
N LYS A 6 7.06 13.26 9.77
CA LYS A 6 7.28 12.21 8.78
C LYS A 6 6.31 11.08 9.13
N LEU A 7 5.19 10.98 8.43
CA LEU A 7 4.17 9.98 8.72
C LEU A 7 4.83 8.63 8.47
N ARG A 8 5.07 7.88 9.54
CA ARG A 8 5.58 6.52 9.47
C ARG A 8 4.59 5.72 8.61
N PHE A 9 5.10 4.81 7.78
CA PHE A 9 4.29 4.07 6.81
C PHE A 9 3.06 3.39 7.43
N GLY A 10 3.20 2.81 8.63
CA GLY A 10 2.09 2.13 9.31
C GLY A 10 0.91 3.05 9.64
N PRO A 11 1.08 4.13 10.43
CA PRO A 11 0.03 5.11 10.66
C PRO A 11 -0.57 5.71 9.37
N TRP A 12 0.27 5.96 8.36
CA TRP A 12 -0.22 6.41 7.05
C TRP A 12 -1.14 5.36 6.41
N LEU A 13 -0.75 4.07 6.42
CA LEU A 13 -1.52 3.00 5.82
C LEU A 13 -2.89 2.84 6.49
N LEU A 14 -2.94 2.89 7.83
CA LEU A 14 -4.20 2.84 8.57
C LEU A 14 -5.14 4.00 8.21
N SER A 15 -4.59 5.22 8.08
CA SER A 15 -5.36 6.38 7.63
C SER A 15 -5.84 6.21 6.18
N ALA A 16 -5.00 5.67 5.30
CA ALA A 16 -5.36 5.37 3.91
C ALA A 16 -6.51 4.35 3.82
N VAL A 17 -6.48 3.28 4.62
CA VAL A 17 -7.56 2.29 4.72
C VAL A 17 -8.86 2.95 5.18
N SER A 18 -8.82 3.73 6.27
CA SER A 18 -10.00 4.42 6.80
C SER A 18 -10.55 5.50 5.87
N SER A 19 -9.75 6.03 4.96
CA SER A 19 -10.17 7.09 4.04
C SER A 19 -11.12 6.60 2.94
N GLY A 20 -11.12 5.30 2.63
CA GLY A 20 -11.90 4.73 1.53
C GLY A 20 -11.52 5.22 0.13
N LYS A 21 -10.43 5.99 -0.01
CA LYS A 21 -10.04 6.63 -1.28
C LYS A 21 -9.47 5.68 -2.32
N TYR A 22 -8.82 4.60 -1.89
CA TYR A 22 -8.11 3.69 -2.78
C TYR A 22 -8.93 2.42 -3.01
N ARG A 23 -9.24 2.13 -4.28
CA ARG A 23 -10.06 0.98 -4.65
C ARG A 23 -9.46 -0.32 -4.11
N GLY A 24 -10.25 -1.09 -3.38
CA GLY A 24 -9.87 -2.40 -2.83
C GLY A 24 -8.96 -2.35 -1.59
N LEU A 25 -8.53 -1.17 -1.15
CA LEU A 25 -7.89 -0.95 0.16
C LEU A 25 -8.96 -0.54 1.15
N CYS A 26 -9.39 -1.46 2.02
CA CYS A 26 -10.47 -1.23 2.95
C CYS A 26 -10.39 -2.14 4.18
N TRP A 27 -11.12 -1.75 5.22
CA TRP A 27 -11.37 -2.61 6.37
C TRP A 27 -12.26 -3.79 5.95
N ILE A 28 -11.89 -5.00 6.39
CA ILE A 28 -12.75 -6.18 6.35
C ILE A 28 -13.51 -6.27 7.68
N ASP A 29 -12.80 -6.06 8.79
CA ASP A 29 -13.35 -6.01 10.14
C ASP A 29 -12.65 -4.87 10.90
N PRO A 30 -13.28 -3.67 10.98
CA PRO A 30 -12.72 -2.54 11.71
C PRO A 30 -12.53 -2.81 13.22
N GLU A 31 -13.39 -3.63 13.84
CA GLU A 31 -13.33 -3.93 15.27
C GLU A 31 -12.11 -4.78 15.59
N ARG A 32 -11.83 -5.77 14.75
CA ARG A 32 -10.63 -6.63 14.85
C ARG A 32 -9.40 -6.04 14.17
N ARG A 33 -9.52 -4.85 13.58
CA ARG A 33 -8.47 -4.16 12.82
C ARG A 33 -7.93 -4.99 11.65
N ILE A 34 -8.80 -5.77 11.01
CA ILE A 34 -8.47 -6.57 9.83
C ILE A 34 -8.78 -5.74 8.59
N PHE A 35 -7.80 -5.61 7.72
CA PHE A 35 -7.94 -4.88 6.46
C PHE A 35 -7.31 -5.64 5.30
N ARG A 36 -7.69 -5.26 4.09
CA ARG A 36 -7.10 -5.81 2.86
C ARG A 36 -6.34 -4.75 2.09
N VAL A 37 -5.30 -5.21 1.40
CA VAL A 37 -4.55 -4.42 0.42
C VAL A 37 -4.73 -5.05 -0.96
N PRO A 38 -5.16 -4.29 -1.99
CA PRO A 38 -5.23 -4.82 -3.35
C PRO A 38 -3.83 -5.22 -3.80
N TRP A 39 -3.68 -6.34 -4.51
CA TRP A 39 -2.38 -6.90 -4.85
C TRP A 39 -2.22 -7.30 -6.33
N LYS A 40 -3.03 -6.71 -7.22
CA LYS A 40 -3.02 -6.96 -8.68
C LYS A 40 -1.61 -6.90 -9.28
N HIS A 41 -1.30 -7.86 -10.14
CA HIS A 41 0.03 -7.97 -10.77
C HIS A 41 0.21 -6.93 -11.89
N ASN A 42 1.31 -6.16 -11.87
CA ASN A 42 1.53 -5.04 -12.79
C ASN A 42 1.58 -5.45 -14.27
N ALA A 43 1.87 -6.73 -14.57
CA ALA A 43 1.90 -7.25 -15.95
C ALA A 43 0.50 -7.58 -16.53
N ARG A 44 -0.58 -7.46 -15.73
CA ARG A 44 -1.93 -7.67 -16.24
C ARG A 44 -2.35 -6.51 -17.14
N LYS A 45 -3.04 -6.83 -18.24
CA LYS A 45 -3.50 -5.84 -19.23
C LYS A 45 -4.59 -4.89 -18.67
N ASP A 46 -5.30 -5.31 -17.62
CA ASP A 46 -6.39 -4.56 -16.98
C ASP A 46 -5.95 -3.73 -15.76
N VAL A 47 -4.64 -3.47 -15.61
CA VAL A 47 -4.13 -2.58 -14.56
C VAL A 47 -4.39 -1.13 -14.95
N THR A 48 -5.01 -0.39 -14.05
CA THR A 48 -5.33 1.03 -14.21
C THR A 48 -4.47 1.91 -13.30
N SER A 49 -4.46 3.22 -13.53
CA SER A 49 -3.79 4.19 -12.64
C SER A 49 -4.31 4.10 -11.20
N SER A 50 -5.61 3.87 -11.00
CA SER A 50 -6.22 3.70 -9.69
C SER A 50 -5.73 2.45 -8.95
N ASP A 51 -5.42 1.35 -9.66
CA ASP A 51 -4.82 0.16 -9.05
C ASP A 51 -3.40 0.43 -8.52
N LEU A 52 -2.71 1.41 -9.09
CA LEU A 52 -1.33 1.76 -8.78
C LEU A 52 -1.21 2.87 -7.74
N GLU A 53 -2.26 3.65 -7.53
CA GLU A 53 -2.23 4.90 -6.76
C GLU A 53 -1.81 4.70 -5.30
N VAL A 54 -2.33 3.67 -4.63
CA VAL A 54 -1.95 3.34 -3.25
C VAL A 54 -0.46 2.99 -3.13
N PHE A 55 0.09 2.28 -4.13
CA PHE A 55 1.50 1.93 -4.17
C PHE A 55 2.36 3.13 -4.48
N LYS A 56 1.90 4.03 -5.35
CA LYS A 56 2.57 5.29 -5.65
C LYS A 56 2.68 6.14 -4.39
N VAL A 57 1.56 6.48 -3.75
CA VAL A 57 1.54 7.37 -2.57
C VAL A 57 2.27 6.72 -1.38
N GLY A 58 1.96 5.46 -1.07
CA GLY A 58 2.58 4.74 0.04
C GLY A 58 4.05 4.41 -0.19
N GLY A 59 4.40 4.01 -1.41
CA GLY A 59 5.78 3.71 -1.80
C GLY A 59 6.68 4.94 -1.84
N MET A 60 6.17 6.09 -2.32
CA MET A 60 6.89 7.37 -2.28
C MET A 60 7.07 7.86 -0.84
N GLY A 61 6.02 7.81 -0.01
CA GLY A 61 6.09 8.22 1.40
C GLY A 61 7.01 7.33 2.23
N ALA A 62 7.07 6.02 1.93
CA ALA A 62 8.01 5.10 2.57
C ALA A 62 9.47 5.31 2.11
N ALA A 63 9.69 5.71 0.86
CA ALA A 63 11.02 5.94 0.29
C ALA A 63 11.70 7.21 0.85
N GLN A 64 10.96 8.13 1.48
CA GLN A 64 11.48 9.40 2.02
C GLN A 64 12.46 9.27 3.21
N HIS A 65 12.88 8.06 3.58
CA HIS A 65 14.10 7.84 4.35
C HIS A 65 15.41 7.98 3.53
N GLY A 66 15.32 8.27 2.23
CA GLY A 66 16.49 8.70 1.45
C GLY A 66 16.15 9.01 0.00
N ARG A 67 16.33 10.28 -0.38
CA ARG A 67 16.44 10.78 -1.77
C ARG A 67 15.11 10.92 -2.52
N TYR A 68 14.57 12.13 -2.46
CA TYR A 68 13.42 12.58 -3.24
C TYR A 68 13.83 13.18 -4.60
N GLU A 69 15.04 12.93 -5.07
CA GLU A 69 15.45 13.27 -6.43
C GLU A 69 15.64 11.96 -7.21
N GLY A 70 14.66 11.62 -8.05
CA GLY A 70 14.80 10.53 -9.04
C GLY A 70 14.22 9.16 -8.68
N CYS A 71 13.21 9.04 -7.82
CA CYS A 71 12.43 7.80 -7.79
C CYS A 71 11.72 7.66 -9.16
N PRO A 72 11.99 6.60 -9.94
CA PRO A 72 11.42 6.50 -11.27
C PRO A 72 9.91 6.46 -11.21
N GLU A 73 9.26 6.95 -12.27
CA GLU A 73 7.85 6.77 -12.56
C GLU A 73 7.56 5.29 -12.94
N ASP A 74 8.06 4.37 -12.11
CA ASP A 74 8.04 2.93 -12.34
C ASP A 74 7.12 2.27 -11.32
N PRO A 75 5.94 1.80 -11.77
CA PRO A 75 4.98 1.07 -10.94
C PRO A 75 5.57 -0.13 -10.19
N ALA A 76 6.60 -0.79 -10.74
CA ALA A 76 7.26 -1.91 -10.09
C ALA A 76 8.07 -1.46 -8.86
N LYS A 77 8.72 -0.30 -8.93
CA LYS A 77 9.47 0.29 -7.81
C LYS A 77 8.53 0.76 -6.71
N TRP A 78 7.42 1.41 -7.05
CA TRP A 78 6.39 1.81 -6.07
C TRP A 78 5.87 0.62 -5.27
N LYS A 79 5.46 -0.46 -5.95
CA LYS A 79 4.96 -1.68 -5.29
C LYS A 79 6.05 -2.36 -4.45
N THR A 80 7.30 -2.34 -4.91
CA THR A 80 8.45 -2.87 -4.15
C THR A 80 8.68 -2.09 -2.86
N ASN A 81 8.71 -0.75 -2.94
CA ASN A 81 8.89 0.10 -1.76
C ASN A 81 7.76 -0.07 -0.76
N PHE A 82 6.51 -0.11 -1.23
CA PHE A 82 5.34 -0.38 -0.41
C PHE A 82 5.47 -1.72 0.33
N ARG A 83 5.81 -2.81 -0.39
CA ARG A 83 6.01 -4.14 0.21
C ARG A 83 7.12 -4.14 1.26
N CYS A 84 8.24 -3.49 0.97
CA CYS A 84 9.36 -3.40 1.90
C CYS A 84 8.97 -2.62 3.16
N ALA A 85 8.25 -1.51 3.03
CA ALA A 85 7.74 -0.71 4.14
C ALA A 85 6.74 -1.49 4.99
N LEU A 86 5.80 -2.19 4.34
CA LEU A 86 4.82 -3.04 5.00
C LEU A 86 5.52 -4.10 5.87
N ARG A 87 6.54 -4.77 5.32
CA ARG A 87 7.34 -5.77 6.05
C ARG A 87 8.19 -5.15 7.16
N SER A 88 8.80 -3.98 6.93
CA SER A 88 9.75 -3.38 7.87
C SER A 88 9.07 -2.78 9.10
N THR A 89 7.82 -2.30 8.97
CA THR A 89 7.08 -1.76 10.13
C THR A 89 6.83 -2.79 11.22
N ARG A 90 6.76 -4.10 10.87
CA ARG A 90 6.35 -5.19 11.79
C ARG A 90 5.02 -4.93 12.51
N MET A 91 4.19 -4.01 12.01
CA MET A 91 2.90 -3.64 12.60
C MET A 91 1.76 -4.54 12.14
N PHE A 92 1.94 -5.25 11.03
CA PHE A 92 0.88 -5.99 10.34
C PHE A 92 1.31 -7.42 10.11
N MET A 93 0.38 -8.35 10.30
CA MET A 93 0.60 -9.78 10.11
C MET A 93 -0.25 -10.23 8.93
N LEU A 94 0.34 -10.96 7.96
CA LEU A 94 -0.43 -11.51 6.86
C LEU A 94 -1.34 -12.62 7.39
N LEU A 95 -2.66 -12.43 7.28
CA LEU A 95 -3.66 -13.43 7.65
C LEU A 95 -4.01 -14.33 6.46
N GLU A 96 -4.20 -13.74 5.28
CA GLU A 96 -4.57 -14.48 4.07
C GLU A 96 -3.87 -13.91 2.81
N ASP A 97 -3.44 -14.79 1.91
CA ASP A 97 -2.80 -14.44 0.65
C ASP A 97 -3.66 -14.81 -0.57
N CYS A 98 -4.57 -13.92 -0.93
CA CYS A 98 -5.41 -14.02 -2.12
C CYS A 98 -4.77 -13.37 -3.36
N SER A 99 -3.44 -13.15 -3.38
CA SER A 99 -2.78 -12.40 -4.47
C SER A 99 -2.81 -13.11 -5.83
N LYS A 100 -3.15 -14.40 -5.85
CA LYS A 100 -3.35 -15.22 -7.06
C LYS A 100 -4.81 -15.37 -7.48
N CYS A 101 -5.77 -14.80 -6.72
CA CYS A 101 -7.18 -14.86 -7.08
C CYS A 101 -7.44 -14.06 -8.38
N GLY A 102 -8.22 -14.65 -9.29
CA GLY A 102 -8.37 -14.17 -10.67
C GLY A 102 -8.97 -12.77 -10.77
N ASP A 103 -10.16 -12.55 -10.23
CA ASP A 103 -10.88 -11.28 -10.42
C ASP A 103 -10.50 -10.21 -9.39
N ASP A 104 -10.13 -10.63 -8.18
CA ASP A 104 -9.86 -9.72 -7.07
C ASP A 104 -8.60 -10.13 -6.27
N PRO A 105 -7.40 -9.96 -6.84
CA PRO A 105 -6.16 -10.29 -6.15
C PRO A 105 -5.89 -9.31 -4.99
N HIS A 106 -5.81 -9.82 -3.76
CA HIS A 106 -5.56 -9.02 -2.55
C HIS A 106 -4.81 -9.80 -1.48
N LYS A 107 -4.39 -9.12 -0.41
CA LYS A 107 -3.80 -9.72 0.80
C LYS A 107 -4.50 -9.15 2.02
N VAL A 108 -4.79 -10.01 3.00
CA VAL A 108 -5.47 -9.64 4.26
C VAL A 108 -4.43 -9.54 5.37
N PHE A 109 -4.50 -8.45 6.13
CA PHE A 109 -3.60 -8.13 7.23
C PHE A 109 -4.37 -7.78 8.50
#